data_AF-A0A946CMZ9-F1
#
_entry.id   AF-A0A946CMZ9-F1
#
_cell.length_a   1.000
_cell.length_b   1.000
_cell.length_c   1.000
_cell.angle_alpha   90.00
_cell.angle_beta   90.00
_cell.angle_gamma   90.00
#
_symmetry.space_group_name_H-M   'P 1'
#
loop_
_entity.id
_entity.type
_entity.pdbx_description
1 polymer ?
#
loop_
_entity_poly.entity_id
_entity_poly.type
_entity_poly.pdbx_seq_one_letter_code
_entity_poly.pdbx_strand_id
1 'polypeptide(L)'
;MGEVGGIAGDRLRSFVERIERLEEEKSALAADIREIYSEAKGTGFDAKVLRQVVRLRSMDTSDRHEQEQLLDLYKQALDIL
;
A
#
# COMPACT_ATOMS: atom_id res chain seq x y z
N MET A 1 13.72 41.78 -13.67
CA MET A 1 13.72 40.40 -13.14
C MET A 1 12.99 40.48 -11.82
N GLY A 2 11.66 40.37 -11.86
CA GLY A 2 10.77 40.74 -10.74
C GLY A 2 10.92 39.81 -9.55
N GLU A 3 10.57 40.32 -8.37
CA GLU A 3 10.60 39.69 -7.03
C GLU A 3 9.67 38.47 -6.90
N VAL A 4 9.78 37.49 -7.80
CA VAL A 4 9.14 36.18 -7.65
C VAL A 4 9.96 35.30 -6.69
N GLY A 5 11.22 35.66 -6.41
CA GLY A 5 12.22 34.76 -5.81
C GLY A 5 12.23 34.61 -4.29
N GLY A 6 11.63 35.53 -3.52
CA GLY A 6 11.70 35.51 -2.05
C GLY A 6 10.63 34.61 -1.42
N ILE A 7 9.42 35.14 -1.25
CA ILE A 7 8.33 34.47 -0.51
C ILE A 7 7.81 33.22 -1.23
N ALA A 8 7.74 33.23 -2.57
CA ALA A 8 7.30 32.05 -3.33
C ALA A 8 8.38 30.95 -3.33
N GLY A 9 9.66 31.32 -3.33
CA GLY A 9 10.78 30.40 -3.18
C GLY A 9 10.81 29.72 -1.81
N ASP A 10 10.61 30.49 -0.74
CA ASP A 10 10.60 29.95 0.63
C ASP A 10 9.42 29.01 0.89
N ARG A 11 8.23 29.34 0.37
CA ARG A 11 7.08 28.44 0.45
C ARG A 11 7.28 27.15 -0.36
N LEU A 12 7.82 27.25 -1.57
CA LEU A 12 8.13 26.09 -2.39
C LEU A 12 9.16 25.18 -1.68
N ARG A 13 10.23 25.76 -1.13
CA ARG A 13 11.24 25.04 -0.35
C ARG A 13 10.60 24.31 0.84
N SER A 14 9.75 25.00 1.60
CA SER A 14 9.04 24.38 2.74
C SER A 14 8.15 23.20 2.32
N PHE A 15 7.47 23.29 1.18
CA PHE A 15 6.69 22.14 0.67
C PHE A 15 7.59 20.98 0.27
N VAL A 16 8.69 21.25 -0.45
CA VAL A 16 9.64 20.21 -0.89
C VAL A 16 10.25 19.49 0.31
N GLU A 17 10.79 20.22 1.28
CA GLU A 17 11.43 19.64 2.48
C GLU A 17 10.46 18.75 3.28
N ARG A 18 9.19 19.19 3.40
CA ARG A 18 8.15 18.39 4.06
C ARG A 18 7.80 17.12 3.30
N ILE A 19 7.76 17.18 1.96
CA ILE A 19 7.49 16.01 1.11
C ILE A 19 8.67 15.03 1.17
N GLU A 20 9.91 15.52 1.07
CA GLU A 20 11.12 14.68 1.14
C GLU A 20 11.19 13.92 2.45
N ARG A 21 10.92 14.59 3.58
CA ARG A 21 10.83 13.92 4.88
C ARG A 21 9.76 12.82 4.90
N LEU A 22 8.56 13.10 4.37
CA LEU A 22 7.48 12.10 4.32
C LEU A 22 7.82 10.92 3.38
N GLU A 23 8.53 11.15 2.28
CA GLU A 23 8.99 10.08 1.39
C GLU A 23 10.10 9.24 2.05
N GLU A 24 10.97 9.84 2.87
CA GLU A 24 11.94 9.12 3.68
C GLU A 24 11.24 8.23 4.72
N GLU A 25 10.30 8.78 5.50
CA GLU A 25 9.49 8.02 6.48
C GLU A 25 8.74 6.86 5.83
N LYS A 26 8.11 7.11 4.68
CA LYS A 26 7.41 6.09 3.88
C LYS A 26 8.36 5.02 3.36
N SER A 27 9.58 5.39 2.95
CA SER A 27 10.60 4.44 2.49
C SER A 27 11.07 3.53 3.64
N ALA A 28 11.30 4.10 4.82
CA ALA A 28 11.64 3.36 6.02
C ALA A 28 10.53 2.36 6.41
N LEU A 29 9.28 2.83 6.49
CA LEU A 29 8.12 1.95 6.75
C LEU A 29 7.97 0.86 5.70
N ALA A 30 8.22 1.16 4.42
CA ALA A 30 8.17 0.16 3.35
C ALA A 30 9.29 -0.87 3.49
N ALA A 31 10.47 -0.49 3.99
CA ALA A 31 11.56 -1.42 4.29
C ALA A 31 11.16 -2.36 5.43
N ASP A 32 10.66 -1.83 6.55
CA ASP A 32 10.20 -2.62 7.70
C ASP A 32 9.13 -3.65 7.29
N ILE A 33 8.15 -3.23 6.48
CA ILE A 33 7.13 -4.14 5.96
C ILE A 33 7.75 -5.26 5.11
N ARG A 34 8.76 -4.96 4.29
CA ARG A 34 9.44 -5.99 3.48
C ARG A 34 10.23 -6.97 4.35
N GLU A 35 10.85 -6.50 5.43
CA GLU A 35 11.54 -7.35 6.39
C GLU A 35 10.58 -8.34 7.06
N ILE A 36 9.41 -7.87 7.51
CA ILE A 36 8.36 -8.74 8.08
C ILE A 36 7.91 -9.82 7.08
N TYR A 37 7.67 -9.45 5.81
CA TYR A 37 7.34 -10.45 4.79
C TYR A 37 8.49 -11.44 4.52
N SER A 38 9.73 -10.99 4.67
CA SER A 38 10.92 -11.84 4.48
C SER A 38 11.10 -12.80 5.64
N GLU A 39 10.87 -12.36 6.88
CA GLU A 39 10.83 -13.20 8.08
C GLU A 39 9.71 -14.24 8.01
N ALA A 40 8.51 -13.83 7.61
CA ALA A 40 7.39 -14.74 7.40
C ALA A 40 7.73 -15.83 6.36
N LYS A 41 8.44 -15.46 5.29
CA LYS A 41 8.95 -16.43 4.31
C LYS A 41 9.99 -17.38 4.92
N GLY A 42 10.91 -16.87 5.73
CA GLY A 42 11.93 -17.67 6.43
C GLY A 42 11.36 -18.66 7.44
N THR A 43 10.17 -18.36 7.99
CA THR A 43 9.44 -19.23 8.92
C THR A 43 8.45 -20.18 8.23
N GLY A 44 8.36 -20.16 6.90
CA GLY A 44 7.60 -21.11 6.10
C GLY A 44 6.25 -20.63 5.58
N PHE A 45 5.89 -19.34 5.76
CA PHE A 45 4.68 -18.77 5.19
C PHE A 45 4.88 -18.30 3.74
N ASP A 46 3.83 -18.41 2.93
CA ASP A 46 3.82 -17.84 1.58
C ASP A 46 3.55 -16.33 1.64
N ALA A 47 4.57 -15.53 1.29
CA ALA A 47 4.48 -14.07 1.31
C ALA A 47 3.45 -13.50 0.32
N LYS A 48 3.15 -14.18 -0.79
CA LYS A 48 2.14 -13.75 -1.77
C LYS A 48 0.74 -13.93 -1.18
N VAL A 49 0.49 -15.06 -0.52
CA VAL A 49 -0.78 -15.33 0.17
C VAL A 49 -0.97 -14.34 1.34
N LEU A 50 0.07 -14.07 2.13
CA LEU A 50 -0.01 -13.08 3.21
C LEU A 50 -0.38 -11.68 2.70
N ARG A 51 0.19 -11.23 1.58
CA ARG A 51 -0.19 -9.94 0.96
C ARG A 51 -1.66 -9.92 0.55
N GLN A 52 -2.20 -11.03 0.04
CA GLN A 52 -3.62 -11.15 -0.27
C GLN A 52 -4.47 -11.04 1.00
N VAL A 53 -4.08 -11.71 2.09
CA VAL A 53 -4.77 -11.63 3.39
C VAL A 53 -4.76 -10.20 3.92
N VAL A 54 -3.62 -9.50 3.90
CA VAL A 54 -3.53 -8.10 4.35
C VAL A 54 -4.45 -7.21 3.52
N ARG A 55 -4.49 -7.39 2.19
CA ARG A 55 -5.41 -6.64 1.31
C ARG A 55 -6.87 -6.91 1.64
N LEU A 56 -7.25 -8.18 1.84
CA LEU A 56 -8.61 -8.56 2.20
C LEU A 56 -9.02 -8.02 3.58
N ARG A 57 -8.05 -7.89 4.51
CA ARG A 57 -8.28 -7.30 5.84
C ARG A 57 -8.39 -5.78 5.84
N SER A 58 -7.84 -5.11 4.83
CA SER A 58 -7.96 -3.64 4.69
C SER A 58 -9.24 -3.19 3.99
N MET A 59 -9.99 -4.11 3.37
CA MET A 59 -11.27 -3.82 2.72
C MET A 59 -12.39 -3.66 3.73
N ASP A 60 -13.44 -2.91 3.36
CA ASP A 60 -14.68 -2.92 4.11
C ASP A 60 -15.32 -4.32 4.10
N THR A 61 -16.03 -4.66 5.18
CA THR A 61 -16.61 -5.99 5.33
C THR A 61 -17.70 -6.27 4.29
N SER A 62 -18.49 -5.25 3.91
CA SER A 62 -19.52 -5.38 2.89
C SER A 62 -18.91 -5.56 1.50
N ASP A 63 -17.93 -4.72 1.14
CA ASP A 63 -17.18 -4.83 -0.12
C ASP A 63 -16.52 -6.21 -0.28
N ARG A 64 -15.92 -6.73 0.81
CA ARG A 64 -15.31 -8.06 0.80
C ARG A 64 -16.35 -9.14 0.55
N HIS A 65 -17.50 -9.07 1.22
CA HIS A 65 -18.55 -10.07 1.06
C HIS A 65 -19.15 -10.07 -0.34
N GLU A 66 -19.41 -8.89 -0.91
CA GLU A 66 -19.88 -8.76 -2.28
C GLU A 66 -18.86 -9.34 -3.27
N GLN A 67 -17.57 -9.02 -3.10
CA GLN A 67 -16.52 -9.58 -3.95
C GLN A 67 -16.41 -11.11 -3.83
N GLU A 68 -16.54 -11.66 -2.62
CA GLU A 68 -16.54 -13.12 -2.39
C GLU A 68 -17.72 -13.81 -3.10
N GLN A 69 -18.93 -13.23 -2.98
CA GLN A 69 -20.11 -13.74 -3.67
C GLN A 69 -19.94 -13.75 -5.20
N LEU A 70 -19.44 -12.65 -5.77
CA LEU A 70 -19.18 -12.55 -7.21
C LEU A 70 -18.10 -13.52 -7.67
N LEU A 71 -17.04 -13.69 -6.88
CA LEU A 71 -15.97 -14.62 -7.18
C LEU A 71 -16.49 -16.07 -7.21
N ASP A 72 -17.31 -16.45 -6.23
CA ASP A 72 -17.87 -17.79 -6.17
C ASP A 72 -18.87 -18.06 -7.31
N LEU A 73 -19.68 -17.06 -7.67
CA LEU A 73 -20.54 -17.12 -8.87
C LEU A 73 -19.71 -17.37 -10.14
N TYR A 74 -18.59 -16.65 -10.31
CA TYR A 74 -17.73 -16.83 -11.48
C TYR A 74 -17.02 -18.19 -11.49
N LYS A 75 -16.58 -18.67 -10.33
CA LYS A 75 -15.99 -20.01 -10.23
C LYS A 75 -16.99 -21.11 -10.58
N GLN A 76 -18.24 -20.99 -10.12
CA GLN A 76 -19.33 -21.91 -10.47
C GLN A 76 -19.58 -21.90 -11.98
N ALA A 77 -19.65 -20.72 -12.60
CA ALA A 77 -19.87 -20.59 -14.04
C ALA A 77 -18.72 -21.14 -14.90
N LEU A 78 -17.53 -21.30 -14.33
CA LEU A 78 -16.33 -21.79 -15.00
C LEU A 78 -15.93 -23.22 -14.57
N ASP A 79 -16.76 -23.92 -13.79
CA ASP A 79 -16.49 -25.27 -13.26
C ASP A 79 -15.13 -25.40 -12.51
N ILE A 80 -14.73 -24.35 -11.78
CA ILE A 80 -13.51 -24.31 -10.95
C ILE A 80 -13.82 -24.18 -9.45
N LEU A 81 -15.00 -24.63 -9.04
CA LEU A 81 -15.47 -24.64 -7.65
C LEU A 81 -15.17 -25.97 -6.96
#